data_AF-A0AAD9P5E3-F1
#
_entry.id   AF-A0AAD9P5E3-F1
#
_cell.length_a   1.000
_cell.length_b   1.000
_cell.length_c   1.000
_cell.angle_alpha   90.00
_cell.angle_beta   90.00
_cell.angle_gamma   90.00
#
_symmetry.space_group_name_H-M   'P 1'
#
loop_
_entity.id
_entity.type
_entity.pdbx_description
1 polymer ?
#
loop_
_entity_poly.entity_id
_entity_poly.type
_entity_poly.pdbx_seq_one_letter_code
_entity_poly.pdbx_strand_id
1 'polypeptide(L)'
;MQGKTKLLNTVSTQQGLNINRNKTKIMKANTKNNNPTTLKGEPLEKTDLFTYLYSTISKNGDTEDYVKARIQKARVAFIMLRNSWRAKQIKINTKLRIFNSNVKAVLLYGSETWQHTYKTLKRIPSSTNACTESYT
;
A
#
# COMPACT_ATOMS: atom_id res chain seq x y z
N MET A 1 -14.90 9.04 -15.88
CA MET A 1 -13.52 8.58 -16.14
C MET A 1 -12.96 9.20 -17.41
N GLN A 2 -13.65 9.10 -18.56
CA GLN A 2 -13.20 9.67 -19.84
C GLN A 2 -12.78 11.14 -19.79
N GLY A 3 -13.58 12.03 -19.19
CA GLY A 3 -13.23 13.46 -19.10
C GLY A 3 -11.92 13.71 -18.35
N LYS A 4 -11.67 12.97 -17.27
CA LYS A 4 -10.42 13.06 -16.49
C LYS A 4 -9.22 12.56 -17.30
N THR A 5 -9.37 11.46 -18.05
CA THR A 5 -8.30 10.93 -18.91
C THR A 5 -7.95 11.91 -20.04
N LYS A 6 -8.95 12.54 -20.66
CA LYS A 6 -8.72 13.58 -21.69
C LYS A 6 -7.97 14.76 -21.10
N LEU A 7 -8.44 15.28 -19.96
CA LEU A 7 -7.80 16.41 -19.27
C LEU A 7 -6.34 16.08 -18.89
N LEU A 8 -6.10 14.91 -18.30
CA LEU A 8 -4.76 14.46 -17.93
C LEU A 8 -3.83 14.41 -19.16
N ASN A 9 -4.31 13.88 -20.28
CA ASN A 9 -3.54 13.84 -21.52
C ASN A 9 -3.21 15.24 -22.04
N THR A 10 -4.18 16.16 -22.04
CA THR A 10 -3.98 17.55 -22.48
C THR A 10 -2.94 18.26 -21.61
N VAL A 11 -3.08 18.21 -20.29
CA VAL A 11 -2.16 18.87 -19.34
C VAL A 11 -0.76 18.24 -19.43
N SER A 12 -0.66 16.91 -19.52
CA SER A 12 0.64 16.23 -19.66
C SER A 12 1.34 16.68 -20.94
N THR A 13 0.62 16.75 -22.07
CA THR A 13 1.19 17.15 -23.36
C THR A 13 1.66 18.60 -23.35
N GLN A 14 0.92 19.51 -22.69
CA GLN A 14 1.35 20.91 -22.50
C GLN A 14 2.67 21.02 -21.73
N GLN A 15 2.96 20.05 -20.85
CA GLN A 15 4.22 19.97 -20.09
C GLN A 15 5.29 19.13 -20.82
N GLY A 16 5.08 18.74 -22.08
CA GLY A 16 6.01 17.90 -22.84
C GLY A 16 6.03 16.43 -22.42
N LEU A 17 5.07 15.98 -21.59
CA LEU A 17 4.94 14.60 -21.14
C LEU A 17 3.95 13.82 -22.00
N ASN A 18 4.28 12.56 -22.32
CA ASN A 18 3.40 11.67 -23.07
C ASN A 18 3.01 10.46 -22.23
N ILE A 19 1.70 10.17 -22.18
CA ILE A 19 1.18 9.03 -21.43
C ILE A 19 1.51 7.74 -22.19
N ASN A 20 2.24 6.84 -21.53
CA ASN A 20 2.53 5.52 -22.09
C ASN A 20 1.29 4.61 -21.98
N ARG A 21 0.65 4.35 -23.11
CA ARG A 21 -0.56 3.51 -23.21
C ARG A 21 -0.34 2.10 -22.64
N ASN A 22 0.78 1.47 -22.98
CA ASN A 22 1.09 0.10 -22.61
C ASN A 22 1.29 -0.08 -21.10
N LYS A 23 1.72 0.98 -20.39
CA LYS A 23 1.85 0.98 -18.93
C LYS A 23 0.60 1.48 -18.20
N THR A 24 -0.35 2.09 -18.92
CA THR A 24 -1.52 2.74 -18.32
C THR A 24 -2.72 1.82 -18.35
N LYS A 25 -3.18 1.41 -17.17
CA LYS A 25 -4.39 0.59 -16.99
C LYS A 25 -5.49 1.38 -16.32
N ILE A 26 -6.74 1.05 -16.61
CA ILE A 26 -7.93 1.65 -16.02
C ILE A 26 -8.58 0.63 -15.07
N MET A 27 -8.72 1.00 -13.81
CA MET A 27 -9.53 0.27 -12.83
C MET A 27 -10.74 1.10 -12.43
N LYS A 28 -11.94 0.51 -12.54
CA LYS A 28 -13.21 1.15 -12.20
C LYS A 28 -13.80 0.52 -10.93
N ALA A 29 -13.54 1.13 -9.78
CA ALA A 29 -14.14 0.72 -8.51
C ALA A 29 -15.57 1.27 -8.36
N ASN A 30 -16.43 0.53 -7.65
CA ASN A 30 -17.77 0.97 -7.22
C ASN A 30 -18.70 1.50 -8.33
N THR A 31 -18.54 1.02 -9.58
CA THR A 31 -19.41 1.42 -10.70
C THR A 31 -19.70 0.24 -11.63
N LYS A 32 -20.95 0.15 -12.10
CA LYS A 32 -21.38 -0.81 -13.14
C LYS A 32 -21.06 -0.33 -14.56
N ASN A 33 -20.57 0.91 -14.72
CA ASN A 33 -20.29 1.48 -16.03
C ASN A 33 -19.08 0.80 -16.68
N ASN A 34 -19.34 0.01 -17.72
CA ASN A 34 -18.32 -0.71 -18.49
C ASN A 34 -17.84 0.03 -19.74
N ASN A 35 -18.26 1.27 -19.98
CA ASN A 35 -17.89 2.01 -21.19
C ASN A 35 -16.37 2.13 -21.32
N PRO A 36 -15.78 1.81 -22.48
CA PRO A 36 -14.33 1.88 -22.66
C PRO A 36 -13.83 3.31 -22.41
N THR A 37 -12.69 3.43 -21.74
CA THR A 37 -12.01 4.72 -21.58
C THR A 37 -10.90 4.79 -22.61
N THR A 38 -10.93 5.80 -23.46
CA THR A 38 -10.00 5.93 -24.58
C THR A 38 -8.95 7.00 -24.34
N LEU A 39 -7.73 6.74 -24.78
CA LEU A 39 -6.60 7.66 -24.85
C LEU A 39 -6.22 7.82 -26.32
N LYS A 40 -6.29 9.05 -26.85
CA LYS A 40 -6.03 9.36 -28.27
C LYS A 40 -6.86 8.51 -29.25
N GLY A 41 -8.10 8.18 -28.87
CA GLY A 41 -9.03 7.39 -29.70
C GLY A 41 -8.97 5.88 -29.47
N GLU A 42 -7.92 5.37 -28.83
CA GLU A 42 -7.77 3.94 -28.56
C GLU A 42 -8.16 3.57 -27.12
N PRO A 43 -8.80 2.41 -26.89
CA PRO A 43 -9.18 1.96 -25.55
C PRO A 43 -7.95 1.63 -24.70
N LEU A 44 -7.97 2.05 -23.44
CA LEU A 44 -6.99 1.64 -22.42
C LEU A 44 -7.35 0.25 -21.85
N GLU A 45 -6.32 -0.51 -21.47
CA GLU A 45 -6.50 -1.82 -20.82
C GLU A 45 -7.30 -1.66 -19.52
N LYS A 46 -8.35 -2.46 -19.36
CA LYS A 46 -9.11 -2.54 -18.11
C LYS A 46 -8.52 -3.62 -17.22
N THR A 47 -8.34 -3.33 -15.93
CA THR A 47 -7.94 -4.32 -14.94
C THR A 47 -8.83 -4.25 -13.70
N ASP A 48 -9.09 -5.39 -13.09
CA ASP A 48 -9.74 -5.49 -11.77
C ASP A 48 -8.71 -5.54 -10.62
N LEU A 49 -7.42 -5.62 -10.97
CA LEU A 49 -6.30 -5.71 -10.04
C LEU A 49 -5.18 -4.75 -10.47
N PHE A 50 -4.78 -3.84 -9.60
CA PHE A 50 -3.76 -2.83 -9.91
C PHE A 50 -2.62 -2.87 -8.91
N THR A 51 -1.39 -3.13 -9.36
CA THR A 51 -0.20 -3.10 -8.49
C THR A 51 0.39 -1.70 -8.49
N TYR A 52 0.30 -1.02 -7.34
CA TYR A 52 0.91 0.26 -7.05
C TYR A 52 1.99 0.10 -5.98
N LEU A 53 3.25 0.38 -6.33
CA LEU A 53 4.39 0.34 -5.39
C LEU A 53 4.46 -0.96 -4.56
N TYR A 54 4.27 -2.12 -5.19
CA TYR A 54 4.22 -3.46 -4.57
C TYR A 54 3.01 -3.72 -3.65
N SER A 55 2.05 -2.79 -3.56
CA SER A 55 0.72 -3.06 -3.02
C SER A 55 -0.22 -3.32 -4.19
N THR A 56 -1.10 -4.32 -4.09
CA THR A 56 -2.11 -4.52 -5.12
C THR A 56 -3.46 -4.15 -4.58
N ILE A 57 -4.18 -3.41 -5.40
CA ILE A 57 -5.48 -2.86 -5.11
C ILE A 57 -6.46 -3.63 -5.97
N SER A 58 -7.41 -4.30 -5.32
CA SER A 58 -8.53 -4.95 -5.99
C SER A 58 -9.65 -3.96 -6.22
N LYS A 59 -10.37 -4.10 -7.33
CA LYS A 59 -11.61 -3.38 -7.61
C LYS A 59 -12.65 -3.53 -6.50
N ASN A 60 -12.67 -4.69 -5.82
CA ASN A 60 -13.59 -4.99 -4.73
C ASN A 60 -13.10 -4.45 -3.38
N GLY A 61 -11.92 -3.82 -3.34
CA GLY A 61 -11.38 -3.23 -2.11
C GLY A 61 -10.72 -4.22 -1.17
N ASP A 62 -10.54 -5.47 -1.58
CA ASP A 62 -9.88 -6.47 -0.74
C ASP A 62 -8.40 -6.12 -0.55
N THR A 63 -8.05 -5.84 0.70
CA THR A 63 -6.69 -5.54 1.15
C THR A 63 -6.19 -6.56 2.16
N GLU A 64 -6.97 -7.62 2.44
CA GLU A 64 -6.68 -8.53 3.55
C GLU A 64 -5.35 -9.26 3.35
N ASP A 65 -5.10 -9.77 2.16
CA ASP A 65 -3.86 -10.48 1.85
C ASP A 65 -2.63 -9.56 1.88
N TYR A 66 -2.79 -8.29 1.48
CA TYR A 66 -1.73 -7.28 1.58
C TYR A 66 -1.38 -6.96 3.03
N VAL A 67 -2.39 -6.77 3.88
CA VAL A 67 -2.20 -6.52 5.31
C VAL A 67 -1.51 -7.72 5.96
N LYS A 68 -1.95 -8.95 5.65
CA LYS A 68 -1.31 -10.19 6.14
C LYS A 68 0.16 -10.27 5.71
N ALA A 69 0.47 -10.01 4.44
CA ALA A 69 1.84 -10.03 3.94
C ALA A 69 2.72 -8.97 4.63
N ARG A 70 2.17 -7.78 4.93
CA ARG A 70 2.90 -6.70 5.62
C ARG A 70 3.13 -7.01 7.09
N ILE A 71 2.15 -7.60 7.77
CA ILE A 71 2.32 -8.13 9.13
C ILE A 71 3.44 -9.17 9.15
N GLN A 72 3.47 -10.09 8.18
CA GLN A 72 4.52 -11.11 8.11
C GLN A 72 5.91 -10.50 7.88
N LYS A 73 6.03 -9.50 7.00
CA LYS A 73 7.29 -8.77 6.79
C LYS A 73 7.73 -8.01 8.04
N ALA A 74 6.81 -7.37 8.75
CA ALA A 74 7.11 -6.66 9.99
C ALA A 74 7.60 -7.64 11.08
N ARG A 75 6.98 -8.83 11.19
CA ARG A 75 7.45 -9.90 12.08
C ARG A 75 8.86 -10.34 11.74
N VAL A 76 9.18 -10.53 10.46
CA VAL A 76 10.55 -10.88 10.03
C VAL A 76 11.55 -9.78 10.41
N ALA A 77 11.22 -8.52 10.13
CA ALA A 77 12.07 -7.38 10.51
C ALA A 77 12.29 -7.30 12.03
N PHE A 78 11.25 -7.61 12.81
CA PHE A 78 11.34 -7.69 14.25
C PHE A 78 12.28 -8.80 14.72
N ILE A 79 12.15 -10.00 14.15
CA ILE A 79 13.01 -11.16 14.48
C ILE A 79 14.46 -10.89 14.10
N MET A 80 14.72 -10.22 12.97
CA MET A 80 16.07 -9.82 12.56
C MET A 80 16.79 -8.94 13.59
N LEU A 81 16.04 -8.14 14.35
CA LEU A 81 16.56 -7.24 15.38
C LEU A 81 16.62 -7.88 16.79
N ARG A 82 16.45 -9.21 16.91
CA ARG A 82 16.42 -9.96 18.18
C ARG A 82 17.56 -9.61 19.14
N ASN A 83 18.78 -9.43 18.63
CA ASN A 83 19.95 -9.12 19.45
C ASN A 83 19.82 -7.73 20.09
N SER A 84 19.36 -6.72 19.33
CA SER A 84 19.10 -5.37 19.83
C SER A 84 18.04 -5.36 20.92
N TRP A 85 17.03 -6.23 20.81
CA TRP A 85 15.98 -6.33 21.83
C TRP A 85 16.47 -6.99 23.12
N ARG A 86 17.37 -7.98 23.02
CA ARG A 86 17.98 -8.68 24.16
C ARG A 86 19.09 -7.90 24.86
N ALA A 87 19.68 -6.93 24.18
CA ALA A 87 20.73 -6.08 24.72
C ALA A 87 20.23 -5.30 25.96
N LYS A 88 20.84 -5.54 27.12
CA LYS A 88 20.49 -4.86 28.39
C LYS A 88 21.00 -3.41 28.43
N GLN A 89 22.07 -3.13 27.70
CA GLN A 89 22.70 -1.80 27.61
C GLN A 89 21.88 -0.79 26.80
N ILE A 90 20.94 -1.25 25.96
CA ILE A 90 20.12 -0.36 25.14
C ILE A 90 18.89 0.07 25.96
N LYS A 91 18.79 1.36 26.23
CA LYS A 91 17.64 1.96 26.91
C LYS A 91 16.34 1.72 26.15
N ILE A 92 15.23 1.60 26.88
CA ILE A 92 13.90 1.35 26.30
C ILE A 92 13.50 2.39 25.25
N ASN A 93 13.78 3.68 25.51
CA ASN A 93 13.48 4.76 24.56
C ASN A 93 14.19 4.57 23.21
N THR A 94 15.43 4.07 23.23
CA THR A 94 16.19 3.76 22.01
C THR A 94 15.59 2.54 21.30
N LYS A 95 15.19 1.50 22.03
CA LYS A 95 14.50 0.33 21.43
C LYS A 95 13.19 0.73 20.76
N LEU A 96 12.40 1.61 21.39
CA LEU A 96 11.17 2.16 20.80
C LEU A 96 11.44 2.96 19.52
N ARG A 97 12.51 3.75 19.49
CA ARG A 97 12.93 4.45 18.26
C ARG A 97 13.28 3.47 17.15
N ILE A 98 14.06 2.42 17.45
CA ILE A 98 14.43 1.37 16.49
C ILE A 98 13.18 0.64 15.97
N PHE A 99 12.24 0.32 16.87
CA PHE A 99 10.97 -0.31 16.49
C PHE A 99 10.17 0.58 15.53
N ASN A 100 10.00 1.86 15.86
CA ASN A 100 9.26 2.81 15.03
C ASN A 100 9.90 3.01 13.65
N SER A 101 11.22 3.12 13.58
CA SER A 101 11.91 3.39 12.31
C SER A 101 12.01 2.16 11.40
N ASN A 102 12.06 0.95 11.95
CA ASN A 102 12.29 -0.26 11.14
C ASN A 102 11.04 -1.13 11.03
N VAL A 103 10.41 -1.48 12.15
CA VAL A 103 9.33 -2.47 12.20
C VAL A 103 8.00 -1.81 11.86
N LYS A 104 7.69 -0.68 12.51
CA LYS A 104 6.46 0.08 12.24
C LYS A 104 6.46 0.66 10.82
N ALA A 105 7.61 1.11 10.33
CA ALA A 105 7.76 1.58 8.95
C ALA A 105 7.43 0.46 7.93
N VAL A 106 7.94 -0.77 8.13
CA VAL A 106 7.62 -1.92 7.26
C VAL A 106 6.15 -2.31 7.36
N LEU A 107 5.57 -2.29 8.56
CA LEU A 107 4.18 -2.63 8.81
C LEU A 107 3.23 -1.66 8.11
N LEU A 108 3.52 -0.36 8.16
CA LEU A 108 2.66 0.69 7.61
C LEU A 108 2.98 1.05 6.16
N TYR A 109 4.00 0.45 5.55
CA TYR A 109 4.34 0.75 4.17
C TYR A 109 3.16 0.42 3.23
N GLY A 110 2.71 1.42 2.48
CA GLY A 110 1.57 1.32 1.58
C GLY A 110 0.21 1.26 2.31
N SER A 111 0.13 1.63 3.58
CA SER A 111 -1.15 1.71 4.29
C SER A 111 -2.08 2.78 3.75
N GLU A 112 -1.54 3.78 3.06
CA GLU A 112 -2.27 4.83 2.34
C GLU A 112 -3.10 4.32 1.16
N THR A 113 -2.78 3.14 0.62
CA THR A 113 -3.58 2.49 -0.42
C THR A 113 -4.52 1.42 0.12
N TRP A 114 -4.53 1.19 1.43
CA TRP A 114 -5.47 0.27 2.04
C TRP A 114 -6.84 0.94 2.14
N GLN A 115 -7.90 0.27 1.71
CA GLN A 115 -9.22 0.65 2.16
C GLN A 115 -9.24 0.54 3.69
N HIS A 116 -9.64 1.62 4.35
CA HIS A 116 -9.81 1.69 5.81
C HIS A 116 -11.00 0.83 6.25
N THR A 117 -10.89 -0.48 6.09
CA THR A 117 -11.88 -1.43 6.56
C THR A 117 -11.70 -1.62 8.06
N TYR A 118 -12.81 -1.62 8.81
CA TYR A 118 -12.83 -1.81 10.28
C TYR A 118 -11.97 -2.99 10.77
N LYS A 119 -11.89 -4.07 9.98
CA LYS A 119 -11.05 -5.25 10.25
C LYS A 119 -9.54 -4.95 10.20
N THR A 120 -9.09 -4.13 9.25
CA THR A 120 -7.69 -3.68 9.12
C THR A 120 -7.28 -2.81 10.30
N LEU A 121 -8.17 -1.91 10.73
CA LEU A 121 -7.96 -1.03 11.89
C LEU A 121 -7.84 -1.80 13.22
N LYS A 122 -8.45 -2.97 13.36
CA LYS A 122 -8.29 -3.82 14.56
C LYS A 122 -7.02 -4.67 14.57
N ARG A 123 -6.49 -5.05 13.40
CA ARG A 123 -5.32 -5.96 13.27
C ARG A 123 -3.98 -5.25 13.46
N ILE A 124 -3.88 -3.98 13.07
CA ILE A 124 -2.62 -3.22 13.20
C ILE A 124 -2.28 -2.95 14.68
N PRO A 125 -3.21 -2.46 15.53
CA PRO A 125 -2.93 -2.26 16.95
C PRO A 125 -2.60 -3.57 17.66
N SER A 126 -3.34 -4.65 17.42
CA SER A 126 -3.07 -5.95 18.05
C SER A 126 -1.70 -6.54 17.68
N SER A 127 -1.28 -6.38 16.41
CA SER A 127 0.05 -6.82 15.97
C SER A 127 1.18 -5.97 16.59
N THR A 128 0.92 -4.68 16.79
CA THR A 128 1.88 -3.76 17.42
C THR A 128 2.04 -4.08 18.90
N ASN A 129 0.92 -4.27 19.61
CA ASN A 129 0.89 -4.61 21.03
C ASN A 129 1.58 -5.96 21.31
N ALA A 130 1.31 -6.99 20.49
CA ALA A 130 1.98 -8.29 20.64
C ALA A 130 3.52 -8.21 20.54
N CYS A 131 4.03 -7.32 19.68
CA CYS A 131 5.48 -7.10 19.56
C CYS A 131 6.05 -6.35 20.76
N THR A 132 5.30 -5.41 21.37
CA THR A 132 5.76 -4.63 22.53
C THR A 132 5.60 -5.37 23.85
N GLU A 133 4.54 -6.17 24.01
CA GLU A 133 4.26 -7.00 25.19
C GLU A 133 5.24 -8.17 25.33
N SER A 134 5.86 -8.61 24.22
CA SER A 134 6.95 -9.62 24.25
C SER A 134 8.22 -9.15 25.00
N TYR A 135 8.21 -7.93 25.56
CA TYR A 135 9.34 -7.29 26.25
C TYR A 135 8.99 -6.68 27.61
N THR A 136 7.73 -6.74 28.04
CA THR A 136 7.31 -6.52 29.44
C THR A 136 7.28 -7.86 30.16
#